data_AF-A0A2H0XPA2-F1
#
_entry.id   AF-A0A2H0XPA2-F1
#
_cell.length_a   1.000
_cell.length_b   1.000
_cell.length_c   1.000
_cell.angle_alpha   90.00
_cell.angle_beta   90.00
_cell.angle_gamma   90.00
#
_symmetry.space_group_name_H-M   'P 1'
#
loop_
_entity.id
_entity.type
_entity.pdbx_description
1 polymer ?
#
loop_
_entity_poly.entity_id
_entity_poly.type
_entity_poly.pdbx_seq_one_letter_code
_entity_poly.pdbx_strand_id
1 'polypeptide(L)'
;MEHRDPLTERIITCCYRVYTGLGSGFVVENKIIVEVKAVTGNIPDVFKYQVLSYLRALALKVGLLVNLGDKSCQVKRLTFNLCNRILKSACPVR
;
A
#
# COMPACT_ATOMS: atom_id res chain seq x y z
N MET A 1 12.90 25.15 -13.64
CA MET A 1 12.46 23.76 -13.94
C MET A 1 13.43 22.86 -13.20
N GLU A 2 13.01 22.20 -12.11
CA GLU A 2 13.88 21.31 -11.34
C GLU A 2 14.38 20.18 -12.25
N HIS A 3 15.70 20.05 -12.34
CA HIS A 3 16.38 18.96 -13.02
C HIS A 3 16.07 17.69 -12.22
N ARG A 4 15.03 16.95 -12.64
CA ARG A 4 14.70 15.67 -12.02
C ARG A 4 15.81 14.70 -12.34
N ASP A 5 16.46 14.20 -11.29
CA ASP A 5 17.57 13.27 -11.40
C ASP A 5 17.15 11.99 -12.16
N PRO A 6 17.97 11.47 -13.09
CA PRO A 6 17.64 10.31 -13.91
C PRO A 6 17.28 9.05 -13.11
N LEU A 7 17.80 8.92 -11.89
CA LEU A 7 17.49 7.81 -10.99
C LEU A 7 16.07 7.95 -10.44
N THR A 8 15.64 9.18 -10.16
CA THR A 8 14.27 9.51 -9.75
C THR A 8 13.27 9.18 -10.86
N GLU A 9 13.60 9.49 -12.12
CA GLU A 9 12.76 9.16 -13.27
C GLU A 9 12.64 7.63 -13.47
N ARG A 10 13.72 6.88 -13.27
CA ARG A 10 13.72 5.41 -13.32
C ARG A 10 12.88 4.79 -12.20
N ILE A 11 12.93 5.34 -10.99
CA ILE A 11 12.12 4.87 -9.86
C ILE A 11 10.64 5.14 -10.12
N ILE A 12 10.28 6.35 -10.57
CA ILE A 12 8.91 6.71 -10.93
C ILE A 12 8.39 5.80 -12.05
N THR A 13 9.21 5.55 -13.08
CA THR A 13 8.85 4.66 -14.20
C THR A 13 8.61 3.22 -13.75
N CYS A 14 9.41 2.73 -12.79
CA CYS A 14 9.23 1.39 -12.23
C CYS A 14 7.90 1.28 -11.46
N CYS A 15 7.60 2.27 -10.61
CA CYS A 15 6.32 2.35 -9.91
C CYS A 15 5.13 2.46 -10.87
N TYR A 16 5.28 3.22 -11.97
CA TYR A 16 4.23 3.40 -12.97
C TYR A 16 3.98 2.13 -13.81
N ARG A 17 5.03 1.40 -14.18
CA ARG A 17 4.91 0.09 -14.88
C ARG A 17 4.25 -0.98 -14.01
N VAL A 18 4.55 -0.99 -12.71
CA VAL A 18 3.91 -1.91 -11.76
C VAL A 18 2.44 -1.55 -11.55
N TYR A 19 2.12 -0.25 -11.42
CA TYR A 19 0.75 0.23 -11.30
C TYR A 19 -0.11 -0.10 -12.54
N THR A 20 0.45 0.06 -13.74
CA THR A 20 -0.24 -0.23 -15.00
C THR A 20 -0.37 -1.73 -15.30
N GLY A 21 0.54 -2.56 -14.78
CA GLY A 21 0.52 -4.02 -15.01
C GLY A 21 -0.25 -4.85 -13.98
N LEU A 22 -0.35 -4.41 -12.72
CA LEU A 22 -0.90 -5.21 -11.62
C LEU A 22 -2.09 -4.53 -10.90
N GLY A 23 -2.40 -3.27 -11.21
CA GLY A 23 -3.48 -2.52 -10.59
C GLY A 23 -3.09 -1.83 -9.29
N SER A 24 -4.10 -1.38 -8.53
CA SER A 24 -3.88 -0.65 -7.28
C SER A 24 -3.50 -1.61 -6.15
N GLY A 25 -2.21 -1.62 -5.86
CA GLY A 25 -1.64 -2.27 -4.69
C GLY A 25 -1.19 -3.71 -4.93
N PHE A 26 -0.14 -4.11 -4.21
CA PHE A 26 0.47 -5.42 -4.32
C PHE A 26 0.92 -5.94 -2.96
N VAL A 27 0.99 -7.26 -2.84
CA VAL A 27 1.45 -7.95 -1.63
C VAL A 27 2.91 -8.33 -1.81
N VAL A 28 3.77 -7.86 -0.91
CA VAL A 28 5.19 -8.19 -0.86
C VAL A 28 5.41 -9.34 0.12
N GLU A 29 6.06 -10.40 -0.35
CA GLU A 29 6.40 -11.61 0.42
C GLU A 29 5.22 -12.24 1.21
N ASN A 30 3.97 -12.08 0.74
CA ASN A 30 2.78 -12.51 1.48
C ASN A 30 2.69 -11.97 2.92
N LYS A 31 3.39 -10.88 3.25
CA LYS A 31 3.51 -10.33 4.62
C LYS A 31 3.07 -8.87 4.72
N ILE A 32 3.23 -8.11 3.64
CA ILE A 32 3.03 -6.66 3.64
C ILE A 32 2.20 -6.30 2.42
N ILE A 33 1.17 -5.46 2.60
CA ILE A 33 0.48 -4.84 1.48
C ILE A 33 1.01 -3.43 1.22
N VAL A 34 1.23 -3.10 -0.05
CA VAL A 34 1.64 -1.76 -0.48
C VAL A 34 0.56 -1.22 -1.38
N GLU A 35 -0.03 -0.08 -1.01
CA GLU A 35 -1.01 0.66 -1.80
C GLU A 35 -0.36 1.94 -2.30
N VAL A 36 -0.37 2.15 -3.61
CA VAL A 36 0.21 3.34 -4.25
C VAL A 36 -0.90 4.21 -4.82
N LYS A 37 -0.93 5.49 -4.45
CA LYS A 37 -1.83 6.51 -4.98
C LYS A 37 -1.02 7.69 -5.50
N ALA A 38 -1.56 8.40 -6.48
CA ALA A 38 -1.01 9.66 -6.96
C ALA A 38 -2.06 10.76 -6.80
N VAL A 39 -2.21 11.28 -5.59
CA VAL A 39 -3.16 12.36 -5.27
C VAL A 39 -2.40 13.60 -4.82
N THR A 40 -2.70 14.73 -5.45
CA THR A 40 -2.14 16.04 -5.10
C THR A 40 -2.91 16.64 -3.94
N GLY A 41 -2.21 17.22 -2.96
CA GLY A 41 -2.82 17.78 -1.75
C GLY A 41 -3.05 16.72 -0.67
N ASN A 42 -4.10 16.89 0.13
CA ASN A 42 -4.31 16.04 1.30
C ASN A 42 -4.82 14.64 0.90
N ILE A 43 -4.21 13.59 1.47
CA ILE A 43 -4.70 12.23 1.29
C ILE A 43 -6.00 12.05 2.10
N PRO A 44 -7.12 11.68 1.46
CA PRO A 44 -8.35 11.37 2.18
C PRO A 44 -8.19 10.05 2.96
N ASP A 45 -8.79 9.98 4.15
CA ASP A 45 -8.72 8.81 5.03
C ASP A 45 -9.33 7.54 4.40
N VAL A 46 -10.15 7.67 3.35
CA VAL A 46 -10.69 6.52 2.60
C VAL A 46 -9.58 5.56 2.14
N PHE A 47 -8.41 6.08 1.74
CA PHE A 47 -7.28 5.23 1.31
C PHE A 47 -6.63 4.50 2.48
N LYS A 48 -6.64 5.09 3.68
CA LYS A 48 -6.23 4.41 4.91
C LYS A 48 -7.19 3.25 5.23
N TYR A 49 -8.50 3.49 5.14
CA TYR A 49 -9.50 2.43 5.36
C TYR A 49 -9.42 1.32 4.31
N GLN A 50 -9.10 1.65 3.06
CA GLN A 50 -8.85 0.65 2.01
C GLN A 50 -7.71 -0.29 2.39
N VAL A 51 -6.56 0.25 2.81
CA VAL A 51 -5.41 -0.57 3.26
C VAL A 51 -5.77 -1.41 4.49
N LEU A 52 -6.54 -0.86 5.44
CA LEU A 52 -7.00 -1.61 6.62
C LEU A 52 -7.94 -2.77 6.26
N SER A 53 -8.81 -2.59 5.27
CA SER A 53 -9.69 -3.65 4.78
C SER A 53 -8.89 -4.81 4.19
N TYR A 54 -7.84 -4.52 3.41
CA TYR A 54 -6.96 -5.55 2.89
C TYR A 54 -6.13 -6.24 3.98
N LEU A 55 -5.59 -5.48 4.93
CA LEU A 55 -4.88 -6.04 6.10
C LEU A 55 -5.75 -7.05 6.86
N ARG A 56 -7.04 -6.73 7.02
CA ARG A 56 -8.01 -7.62 7.66
C ARG A 56 -8.33 -8.85 6.81
N ALA A 57 -8.57 -8.68 5.51
CA ALA A 57 -8.92 -9.77 4.60
C ALA A 57 -7.77 -10.78 4.44
N LEU A 58 -6.53 -10.29 4.42
CA LEU A 58 -5.33 -11.10 4.21
C LEU A 58 -4.67 -11.55 5.53
N ALA A 59 -5.26 -11.22 6.69
CA ALA A 59 -4.68 -11.46 8.01
C ALA A 59 -3.21 -10.97 8.14
N LEU A 60 -2.92 -9.82 7.54
CA LEU A 60 -1.61 -9.18 7.59
C LEU A 60 -1.55 -8.13 8.70
N LYS A 61 -0.36 -7.91 9.24
CA LYS A 61 -0.14 -6.94 10.33
C LYS A 61 0.27 -5.56 9.84
N VAL A 62 0.86 -5.47 8.64
CA VAL A 62 1.53 -4.26 8.16
C VAL A 62 1.12 -3.94 6.74
N GLY A 63 0.73 -2.69 6.53
CA GLY A 63 0.48 -2.10 5.22
C GLY A 63 1.23 -0.79 5.05
N LEU A 64 1.54 -0.45 3.80
CA LEU A 64 2.18 0.80 3.40
C LEU A 64 1.25 1.52 2.43
N LEU A 65 0.89 2.76 2.74
CA LEU A 65 0.23 3.67 1.81
C LEU A 65 1.25 4.67 1.30
N VAL A 66 1.47 4.69 -0.01
CA VAL A 66 2.46 5.53 -0.69
C VAL A 66 1.72 6.55 -1.56
N ASN A 67 1.98 7.83 -1.35
CA ASN A 67 1.53 8.92 -2.22
C ASN A 67 2.66 9.39 -3.13
N LEU A 68 2.42 9.39 -4.43
CA LEU A 68 3.32 9.91 -5.46
C LEU A 68 2.74 11.14 -6.19
N GLY A 69 1.58 11.66 -5.76
CA GLY A 69 0.88 12.74 -6.46
C GLY A 69 1.24 14.15 -6.01
N ASP A 70 2.09 14.29 -4.99
CA ASP A 70 2.57 15.56 -4.49
C ASP A 70 4.06 15.78 -4.89
N LYS A 71 4.59 16.97 -4.64
CA LYS A 71 6.01 17.30 -4.93
C LYS A 71 6.99 16.37 -4.23
N SER A 72 6.59 15.80 -3.09
CA SER A 72 7.36 14.82 -2.33
C SER A 72 6.59 13.51 -2.18
N CYS A 73 7.33 12.40 -2.19
CA CYS A 73 6.79 11.08 -1.90
C CYS A 73 6.39 11.03 -0.41
N GLN A 74 5.13 10.71 -0.13
CA GLN A 74 4.64 10.54 1.24
C GLN A 74 4.39 9.06 1.51
N VAL A 75 4.94 8.54 2.60
CA VAL A 75 4.77 7.13 2.99
C VAL A 75 4.14 7.06 4.37
N LYS A 76 3.00 6.36 4.47
CA LYS A 76 2.28 6.12 5.72
C LYS A 76 2.25 4.64 6.02
N ARG A 77 2.91 4.24 7.11
CA ARG A 77 2.86 2.87 7.63
C ARG A 77 1.59 2.68 8.45
N LEU A 78 0.84 1.63 8.15
CA LEU A 78 -0.36 1.23 8.85
C LEU A 78 -0.10 -0.12 9.51
N THR A 79 -0.26 -0.16 10.84
CA THR A 79 -0.16 -1.39 11.61
C THR A 79 -1.56 -1.81 12.04
N PHE A 80 -1.96 -3.01 11.68
CA PHE A 80 -3.21 -3.61 12.13
C PHE A 80 -2.90 -4.69 13.16
N ASN A 81 -3.33 -4.44 14.41
CA ASN A 81 -3.28 -5.45 15.45
C ASN A 81 -4.40 -6.44 15.19
N LEU A 82 -4.03 -7.64 14.74
CA LEU A 82 -4.90 -8.81 14.73
C LEU A 82 -5.16 -9.21 16.19
N CYS A 83 -6.07 -8.52 16.87
CA CYS A 83 -6.62 -9.04 18.11
C CYS A 83 -7.27 -10.38 17.78
N ASN A 84 -6.82 -11.42 18.47
CA ASN A 84 -6.92 -12.85 18.13
C ASN A 84 -8.35 -13.45 18.16
N ARG A 85 -9.41 -12.66 18.00
CA ARG A 85 -10.81 -13.14 18.07
C ARG A 85 -11.25 -13.94 16.84
N ILE A 86 -10.61 -13.74 15.68
CA ILE A 86 -11.04 -14.39 14.41
C ILE A 86 -10.26 -15.69 14.14
N LEU A 87 -9.01 -15.82 14.62
CA LEU A 87 -8.21 -17.04 14.40
C LEU A 87 -8.67 -18.25 15.23
N LYS A 88 -9.64 -18.09 16.15
CA LYS A 88 -10.28 -19.23 16.83
C LYS A 88 -11.45 -19.86 16.06
N SER A 89 -11.93 -19.24 14.97
CA SER A 89 -13.07 -19.74 14.20
C SER A 89 -12.75 -20.04 12.74
N ALA A 90 -11.48 -20.02 12.34
CA ALA A 90 -11.09 -20.59 11.05
C ALA A 90 -11.12 -22.12 11.15
N CYS A 91 -12.26 -22.65 10.68
CA CYS A 91 -12.57 -24.04 10.36
C CYS A 91 -11.34 -24.93 10.09
N PRO A 92 -11.26 -26.15 10.66
CA PRO A 92 -10.26 -27.11 10.25
C PRO A 92 -10.52 -27.46 8.78
N VAL A 93 -9.65 -27.00 7.89
CA VAL A 93 -9.63 -27.48 6.51
C VAL A 93 -9.21 -28.95 6.61
N ARG A 94 -10.14 -29.85 6.26
CA ARG A 94 -9.89 -31.28 6.08
C ARG A 94 -8.86 -31.54 4.99
#